data_AF-A0A810N9E4-F1
#
_entry.id   AF-A0A810N9E4-F1
#
_cell.length_a   1.000
_cell.length_b   1.000
_cell.length_c   1.000
_cell.angle_alpha   90.00
_cell.angle_beta   90.00
_cell.angle_gamma   90.00
#
_symmetry.space_group_name_H-M   'P 1'
#
loop_
_entity.id
_entity.type
_entity.pdbx_description
1 polymer ?
#
loop_
_entity_poly.entity_id
_entity_poly.type
_entity_poly.pdbx_seq_one_letter_code
_entity_poly.pdbx_strand_id
1 'polypeptide(L)'
;MLVNEAVGTRQVDVDQIRLSLQARYDELSSEYDDAVEQSQVLRLVEVGDTAGDDQADSGTKTAERDTAQSLLRTILDRRAQYEHALNRLAEGTYGRCEGCTEPIPVERLEIYPSATTCVSCKQTRERRAA
;
A
#
# COMPACT_ATOMS: atom_id res chain seq x y z
N MET A 1 -38.69 15.36 19.01
CA MET A 1 -38.57 15.89 17.64
C MET A 1 -37.81 17.20 17.77
N LEU A 2 -36.58 17.43 17.30
CA LEU A 2 -35.74 16.82 16.27
C LEU A 2 -34.27 17.06 16.69
N VAL A 3 -33.45 16.01 16.73
CA VAL A 3 -31.98 16.13 16.77
C VAL A 3 -31.43 15.20 15.69
N ASN A 4 -31.50 15.63 14.43
CA ASN A 4 -30.93 14.85 13.33
C ASN A 4 -30.57 15.71 12.11
N GLU A 5 -29.69 16.69 12.29
CA GLU A 5 -29.17 17.53 11.20
C GLU A 5 -27.63 17.49 11.07
N ALA A 6 -26.92 16.69 11.87
CA ALA A 6 -25.44 16.61 11.85
C ALA A 6 -24.85 15.40 11.08
N VAL A 7 -25.69 14.62 10.38
CA VAL A 7 -25.26 13.39 9.70
C VAL A 7 -24.67 13.66 8.30
N GLY A 8 -25.04 14.77 7.66
CA GLY A 8 -24.66 15.05 6.27
C GLY A 8 -23.18 15.37 6.02
N THR A 9 -22.46 15.97 6.97
CA THR A 9 -21.06 16.38 6.78
C THR A 9 -20.04 15.29 7.13
N ARG A 10 -20.32 14.44 8.12
CA ARG A 10 -19.41 13.32 8.48
C ARG A 10 -19.44 12.17 7.48
N GLN A 11 -20.59 11.93 6.85
CA GLN A 11 -20.76 10.79 5.96
C GLN A 11 -20.13 11.05 4.59
N VAL A 12 -20.23 12.29 4.09
CA VAL A 12 -19.57 12.72 2.86
C VAL A 12 -18.04 12.63 2.97
N ASP A 13 -17.46 12.95 4.13
CA ASP A 13 -16.00 12.89 4.34
C ASP A 13 -15.48 11.43 4.31
N VAL A 14 -16.17 10.51 5.00
CA VAL A 14 -15.83 9.07 4.96
C VAL A 14 -15.98 8.47 3.56
N ASP A 15 -16.99 8.90 2.81
CA ASP A 15 -17.19 8.45 1.43
C ASP A 15 -16.11 8.98 0.49
N GLN A 16 -15.66 10.23 0.64
CA GLN A 16 -14.53 10.79 -0.11
C GLN A 16 -13.22 10.06 0.22
N ILE A 17 -12.98 9.76 1.50
CA ILE A 17 -11.83 8.95 1.93
C ILE A 17 -11.89 7.55 1.32
N ARG A 18 -13.07 6.91 1.28
CA ARG A 18 -13.22 5.60 0.64
C ARG A 18 -12.88 5.66 -0.84
N LEU A 19 -13.37 6.67 -1.56
CA LEU A 19 -13.10 6.85 -2.99
C LEU A 19 -11.60 7.08 -3.25
N SER A 20 -10.93 7.89 -2.43
CA SER A 20 -9.48 8.13 -2.59
C SER A 20 -8.65 6.88 -2.29
N LEU A 21 -9.01 6.11 -1.26
CA LEU A 21 -8.38 4.83 -0.96
C LEU A 21 -8.59 3.81 -2.08
N GLN A 22 -9.80 3.71 -2.60
CA GLN A 22 -10.13 2.78 -3.68
C GLN A 22 -9.35 3.12 -4.95
N ALA A 23 -9.36 4.39 -5.36
CA ALA A 23 -8.62 4.84 -6.54
C ALA A 23 -7.13 4.50 -6.43
N ARG A 24 -6.54 4.70 -5.25
CA ARG A 24 -5.12 4.40 -5.04
C ARG A 24 -4.84 2.89 -4.97
N TYR A 25 -5.76 2.09 -4.43
CA TYR A 25 -5.67 0.63 -4.46
C TYR A 25 -5.74 0.09 -5.89
N ASP A 26 -6.66 0.61 -6.70
CA ASP A 26 -6.85 0.19 -8.11
C ASP A 26 -5.61 0.56 -8.94
N GLU A 27 -5.06 1.76 -8.75
CA GLU A 27 -3.82 2.21 -9.39
C GLU A 27 -2.63 1.30 -9.04
N LEU A 28 -2.44 0.99 -7.75
CA LEU A 28 -1.38 0.07 -7.30
C LEU A 28 -1.60 -1.36 -7.80
N SER A 29 -2.86 -1.76 -8.02
CA SER A 29 -3.18 -3.08 -8.57
C SER A 29 -2.78 -3.15 -10.05
N SER A 30 -3.06 -2.11 -10.83
CA SER A 30 -2.58 -2.00 -12.20
C SER A 30 -1.04 -1.95 -12.27
N GLU A 31 -0.40 -1.15 -11.42
CA GLU A 31 1.07 -1.06 -11.35
C GLU A 31 1.70 -2.42 -11.00
N TYR A 32 1.07 -3.18 -10.10
CA TYR A 32 1.50 -4.53 -9.76
C TYR A 32 1.41 -5.48 -10.96
N ASP A 33 0.28 -5.47 -11.66
CA ASP A 33 0.05 -6.35 -12.83
C ASP A 33 1.08 -6.05 -13.94
N ASP A 34 1.31 -4.78 -14.24
CA ASP A 34 2.32 -4.33 -15.21
C ASP A 34 3.75 -4.75 -14.79
N ALA A 35 4.08 -4.60 -13.51
CA ALA A 35 5.40 -4.99 -12.99
C ALA A 35 5.62 -6.51 -13.01
N VAL A 36 4.56 -7.30 -12.79
CA VAL A 36 4.62 -8.77 -12.89
C VAL A 36 4.87 -9.19 -14.32
N GLU A 37 4.18 -8.59 -15.29
CA GLU A 37 4.38 -8.88 -16.72
C GLU A 37 5.82 -8.59 -17.14
N GLN A 38 6.36 -7.42 -16.78
CA GLN A 38 7.76 -7.05 -17.05
C GLN A 38 8.75 -8.03 -16.42
N SER A 39 8.50 -8.46 -15.17
CA SER A 39 9.33 -9.46 -14.50
C SER A 39 9.31 -10.82 -15.21
N GLN A 40 8.16 -11.22 -15.77
CA GLN A 40 8.05 -12.46 -16.54
C GLN A 40 8.81 -12.37 -17.87
N VAL A 41 8.75 -11.23 -18.55
CA VAL A 41 9.51 -10.97 -19.78
C VAL A 41 11.01 -11.08 -19.53
N LEU A 42 11.54 -10.44 -18.48
CA LEU A 42 12.95 -10.54 -18.11
C LEU A 42 13.36 -12.01 -17.92
N ARG A 43 12.52 -12.81 -17.26
CA ARG A 43 12.76 -14.24 -17.04
C ARG A 43 12.80 -15.06 -18.33
N LEU A 44 12.00 -14.69 -19.34
CA LEU A 44 11.97 -15.37 -20.64
C LEU A 44 13.19 -15.03 -21.50
N VAL A 45 13.64 -13.77 -21.49
CA VAL A 45 14.83 -13.31 -22.23
C VAL A 45 16.09 -14.05 -21.76
N GLU A 46 16.22 -14.29 -20.45
CA GLU A 46 17.37 -14.98 -19.87
C GLU A 46 17.51 -16.45 -20.31
N VAL A 47 16.40 -17.14 -20.58
CA VAL A 47 16.44 -18.53 -21.05
C VAL A 47 16.90 -18.61 -22.52
N GLY A 48 16.64 -17.55 -23.30
CA GLY A 48 16.97 -17.50 -24.73
C GLY A 48 18.44 -17.21 -25.07
N ASP A 49 19.20 -16.61 -24.14
CA ASP A 49 20.50 -15.99 -24.44
C ASP A 49 21.71 -16.68 -23.78
N THR A 50 21.61 -17.98 -23.52
CA THR A 50 22.60 -18.75 -22.72
C THR A 50 23.89 -19.10 -23.47
N ALA A 51 24.01 -18.79 -24.77
CA ALA A 51 25.17 -19.10 -25.60
C ALA A 51 26.12 -17.90 -25.73
N GLY A 52 26.65 -17.39 -24.62
CA GLY A 52 27.61 -16.28 -24.66
C GLY A 52 27.84 -15.53 -23.35
N ASP A 53 26.96 -15.69 -22.36
CA ASP A 53 27.06 -15.00 -21.08
C ASP A 53 28.41 -15.23 -20.40
N ASP A 54 29.13 -14.13 -20.16
CA ASP A 54 30.26 -14.15 -19.25
C ASP A 54 29.80 -13.92 -17.80
N GLN A 55 30.75 -13.94 -16.87
CA GLN A 55 30.46 -13.73 -15.45
C GLN A 55 29.89 -12.32 -15.16
N ALA A 56 30.16 -11.32 -16.00
CA ALA A 56 29.64 -9.97 -15.84
C ALA A 56 28.17 -9.89 -16.29
N ASP A 57 27.80 -10.58 -17.36
CA ASP A 57 26.42 -10.67 -17.85
C ASP A 57 25.51 -11.37 -16.82
N SER A 58 26.00 -12.47 -16.24
CA SER A 58 25.29 -13.22 -15.20
C SER A 58 25.06 -12.38 -13.93
N GLY A 59 26.03 -11.55 -13.55
CA GLY A 59 25.92 -10.63 -12.42
C GLY A 59 24.88 -9.53 -12.66
N THR A 60 24.88 -8.95 -13.85
CA THR A 60 23.93 -7.90 -14.25
C THR A 60 22.49 -8.42 -14.25
N LYS A 61 22.24 -9.58 -14.87
CA LYS A 61 20.91 -10.23 -14.90
C LYS A 61 20.37 -10.52 -13.50
N THR A 62 21.24 -10.99 -12.60
CA THR A 62 20.86 -11.24 -11.20
C THR A 62 20.47 -9.95 -10.47
N ALA A 63 21.26 -8.88 -10.64
CA ALA A 63 20.93 -7.58 -10.04
C ALA A 63 19.61 -7.01 -10.58
N GLU A 64 19.36 -7.13 -11.89
CA GLU A 64 18.09 -6.72 -12.50
C GLU A 64 16.89 -7.48 -11.91
N ARG A 65 17.01 -8.81 -11.73
CA ARG A 65 15.97 -9.61 -11.04
C ARG A 65 15.73 -9.14 -9.62
N ASP A 66 16.79 -8.92 -8.84
CA ASP A 66 16.66 -8.49 -7.45
C ASP A 66 15.98 -7.13 -7.35
N THR A 67 16.28 -6.20 -8.28
CA THR A 67 15.60 -4.91 -8.35
C THR A 67 14.12 -5.06 -8.70
N ALA A 68 13.77 -5.91 -9.68
CA ALA A 68 12.38 -6.17 -10.07
C ALA A 68 11.59 -6.80 -8.91
N GLN A 69 12.18 -7.75 -8.19
CA GLN A 69 11.57 -8.36 -7.00
C GLN A 69 11.37 -7.35 -5.86
N SER A 70 12.34 -6.47 -5.63
CA SER A 70 12.25 -5.43 -4.61
C SER A 70 11.15 -4.42 -4.92
N LEU A 71 10.97 -4.07 -6.19
CA LEU A 71 9.88 -3.22 -6.66
C LEU A 71 8.51 -3.88 -6.42
N LEU A 72 8.35 -5.13 -6.86
CA LEU A 72 7.10 -5.88 -6.67
C LEU A 72 6.70 -5.97 -5.20
N ARG A 73 7.66 -6.26 -4.31
CA ARG A 73 7.41 -6.31 -2.87
C ARG A 73 6.96 -4.96 -2.32
N THR A 74 7.58 -3.87 -2.76
CA THR A 74 7.20 -2.51 -2.35
C THR A 74 5.78 -2.16 -2.78
N ILE A 75 5.39 -2.53 -3.99
CA ILE A 75 4.02 -2.30 -4.50
C ILE A 75 3.02 -3.12 -3.67
N LEU A 76 3.30 -4.40 -3.41
CA LEU A 76 2.45 -5.26 -2.59
C LEU A 76 2.27 -4.71 -1.16
N ASP A 77 3.36 -4.31 -0.50
CA ASP A 77 3.32 -3.76 0.85
C ASP A 77 2.48 -2.48 0.92
N ARG A 78 2.56 -1.63 -0.12
CA ARG A 78 1.71 -0.44 -0.24
C ARG A 78 0.26 -0.80 -0.50
N ARG A 79 -0.02 -1.66 -1.48
CA ARG A 79 -1.37 -2.11 -1.84
C ARG A 79 -2.09 -2.71 -0.63
N ALA A 80 -1.40 -3.55 0.15
CA ALA A 80 -1.92 -4.14 1.37
C ALA A 80 -2.32 -3.09 2.43
N GLN A 81 -1.60 -1.97 2.53
CA GLN A 81 -1.98 -0.87 3.45
C GLN A 81 -3.29 -0.20 3.03
N TYR A 82 -3.51 0.01 1.74
CA TYR A 82 -4.76 0.58 1.23
C TYR A 82 -5.92 -0.40 1.36
N GLU A 83 -5.71 -1.66 1.03
CA GLU A 83 -6.70 -2.74 1.23
C GLU A 83 -7.12 -2.83 2.70
N HIS A 84 -6.16 -2.79 3.61
CA HIS A 84 -6.42 -2.84 5.04
C HIS A 84 -7.25 -1.65 5.50
N ALA A 85 -6.95 -0.44 5.04
CA ALA A 85 -7.76 0.75 5.33
C ALA A 85 -9.20 0.63 4.79
N LEU A 86 -9.39 0.08 3.57
CA LEU A 86 -10.70 -0.19 2.97
C LEU A 86 -11.50 -1.22 3.78
N ASN A 87 -10.86 -2.31 4.22
CA ASN A 87 -11.50 -3.31 5.07
C ASN A 87 -11.99 -2.70 6.38
N ARG A 88 -11.18 -1.84 7.01
CA ARG A 88 -11.57 -1.14 8.23
C ARG A 88 -12.72 -0.15 8.04
N LEU A 89 -12.82 0.46 6.86
CA LEU A 89 -13.99 1.26 6.48
C LEU A 89 -15.24 0.41 6.36
N ALA A 90 -15.14 -0.79 5.78
CA ALA A 90 -16.25 -1.73 5.68
C ALA A 90 -16.71 -2.25 7.06
N GLU A 91 -15.77 -2.49 7.97
CA GLU A 91 -16.05 -2.91 9.35
C GLU A 91 -16.52 -1.77 10.26
N GLY A 92 -16.45 -0.52 9.82
CA GLY A 92 -16.78 0.66 10.63
C GLY A 92 -15.77 0.95 11.75
N THR A 93 -14.57 0.37 11.69
CA THR A 93 -13.50 0.59 12.69
C THR A 93 -12.50 1.67 12.26
N TYR A 94 -12.62 2.19 11.04
CA TYR A 94 -11.73 3.22 10.50
C TYR A 94 -11.66 4.47 11.39
N GLY A 95 -10.46 5.08 11.44
CA GLY A 95 -10.20 6.24 12.29
C GLY A 95 -9.87 5.92 13.76
N ARG A 96 -9.78 4.64 14.15
CA ARG A 96 -9.23 4.21 15.44
C ARG A 96 -7.85 3.59 15.29
N CYS A 97 -6.94 3.83 16.23
CA CYS A 97 -5.62 3.22 16.22
C CYS A 97 -5.68 1.72 16.53
N GLU A 98 -5.01 0.88 15.76
CA GLU A 98 -4.94 -0.56 16.04
C GLU A 98 -4.05 -0.93 17.24
N GLY A 99 -3.14 -0.03 17.64
CA GLY A 99 -2.22 -0.28 18.75
C GLY A 99 -2.81 0.08 20.12
N CYS A 100 -3.49 1.22 20.20
CA CYS A 100 -4.00 1.78 21.46
C CYS A 100 -5.51 2.02 21.47
N THR A 101 -6.23 1.75 20.38
CA THR A 101 -7.69 1.94 20.22
C THR A 101 -8.21 3.39 20.30
N GLU A 102 -7.32 4.34 20.57
CA GLU A 102 -7.61 5.77 20.58
C GLU A 102 -7.95 6.30 19.17
N PRO A 103 -8.76 7.38 19.07
CA PRO A 103 -9.06 8.01 17.78
C PRO A 103 -7.78 8.56 17.13
N ILE A 104 -7.65 8.36 15.82
CA ILE A 104 -6.60 8.96 15.00
C ILE A 104 -7.05 10.38 14.64
N PRO A 105 -6.17 11.41 14.76
CA PRO A 105 -6.51 12.78 14.36
C PRO A 105 -7.00 12.85 12.92
N VAL A 106 -8.05 13.62 12.67
CA VAL A 106 -8.69 13.73 11.35
C VAL A 106 -7.72 14.34 10.34
N GLU A 107 -6.96 15.36 10.75
CA GLU A 107 -5.95 16.04 9.93
C GLU A 107 -4.90 15.05 9.40
N ARG A 108 -4.63 13.97 10.15
CA ARG A 108 -3.73 12.91 9.71
C ARG A 108 -4.38 11.98 8.70
N LEU A 109 -5.67 11.67 8.84
CA LEU A 109 -6.40 10.81 7.91
C LEU A 109 -6.68 11.53 6.59
N GLU A 110 -6.82 12.86 6.60
CA GLU A 110 -6.93 13.69 5.40
C GLU A 110 -5.63 13.66 4.58
N ILE A 111 -4.47 13.70 5.23
CA ILE A 111 -3.16 13.68 4.56
C ILE A 111 -2.72 12.23 4.23
N TYR A 112 -3.00 11.29 5.14
CA TYR A 112 -2.58 9.88 5.06
C TYR A 112 -3.78 8.95 5.30
N PRO A 113 -4.67 8.78 4.31
CA PRO A 113 -5.89 7.99 4.47
C PRO A 113 -5.63 6.50 4.69
N SER A 114 -4.48 5.95 4.26
CA SER A 114 -4.14 4.55 4.51
C SER A 114 -3.67 4.26 5.95
N ALA A 115 -3.55 5.30 6.80
CA ALA A 115 -2.93 5.15 8.11
C ALA A 115 -3.86 4.52 9.16
N THR A 116 -3.51 3.32 9.65
CA THR A 116 -4.33 2.57 10.63
C THR A 116 -3.86 2.67 12.09
N THR A 117 -2.70 3.25 12.36
CA THR A 117 -2.11 3.41 13.71
C THR A 117 -1.82 4.87 14.01
N CYS A 118 -1.89 5.33 15.26
CA CYS A 118 -1.55 6.71 15.64
C CYS A 118 -0.04 6.97 15.57
N VAL A 119 0.36 8.25 15.61
CA VAL A 119 1.78 8.66 15.53
C VAL A 119 2.60 8.05 16.68
N SER A 120 2.07 8.04 17.90
CA SER A 120 2.75 7.46 19.06
C SER A 120 3.01 5.96 18.87
N CYS A 121 2.01 5.18 18.46
CA CYS A 121 2.17 3.75 18.17
C CYS A 121 3.13 3.51 17.00
N LYS A 122 3.08 4.35 15.96
CA LYS A 122 4.02 4.27 14.83
C LYS A 122 5.46 4.47 15.29
N GLN A 123 5.73 5.54 16.06
CA GLN A 123 7.06 5.81 16.61
C GLN A 123 7.56 4.68 17.52
N THR A 124 6.69 4.09 18.35
CA THR A 124 7.08 2.95 19.19
C THR A 124 7.45 1.72 18.36
N ARG A 125 6.73 1.43 17.27
CA ARG A 125 7.07 0.32 16.36
C ARG A 125 8.40 0.57 15.66
N GLU A 126 8.62 1.78 15.14
CA GLU A 126 9.87 2.14 14.46
C GLU A 126 11.08 2.05 15.40
N ARG A 127 10.97 2.50 16.65
CA ARG A 127 12.05 2.35 17.66
C ARG A 127 12.38 0.90 18.01
N ARG A 128 11.44 -0.03 17.85
CA ARG A 128 11.67 -1.46 18.13
C ARG A 128 12.24 -2.22 16.93
N ALA A 129 12.12 -1.66 15.74
CA ALA A 129 12.62 -2.25 14.50
C ALA A 129 14.03 -1.77 14.13
N ALA A 130 14.54 -0.74 14.82
CA ALA A 130 15.91 -0.23 14.74
C ALA A 130 16.81 -0.93 15.77
#